data_AF-A0A382A568-F1
#
_entry.id   AF-A0A382A568-F1
#
_cell.length_a   1.000
_cell.length_b   1.000
_cell.length_c   1.000
_cell.angle_alpha   90.00
_cell.angle_beta   90.00
_cell.angle_gamma   90.00
#
_symmetry.space_group_name_H-M   'P 1'
#
loop_
_entity.id
_entity.type
_entity.pdbx_description
1 polymer ?
#
loop_
_entity_poly.entity_id
_entity_poly.type
_entity_poly.pdbx_seq_one_letter_code
_entity_poly.pdbx_strand_id
1 'polypeptide(L)'
;MKDIKAFIKNMPKAELHIHIEGTIQPNMLLDIARRNKIDLPYKNEDEILAAQDYGHPHLQNFLKHHYERVSVIRTSQDLYDITLALLKKCKEENIRHIEIFFDPQVHIEQGISFEDMMEGIQRGCTEGKQNYNVSSILIMCANRDRPVDDALKMLDLAAKSSYRKHIIGVGIDSDEHGNPPIKFIDFFNRAKEDGYRITAHCDCDQENSKVHIHQ
;
A
#
# COMPACT_ATOMS: atom_id res chain seq x y z
N MET A 1 -33.71 -16.65 9.77
CA MET A 1 -32.84 -15.62 9.17
C MET A 1 -31.74 -16.33 8.38
N LYS A 2 -31.52 -15.98 7.12
CA LYS A 2 -30.29 -16.42 6.42
C LYS A 2 -29.10 -15.87 7.20
N ASP A 3 -28.06 -16.68 7.38
CA ASP A 3 -26.84 -16.25 8.06
C ASP A 3 -26.18 -15.13 7.25
N ILE A 4 -26.29 -13.89 7.75
CA ILE A 4 -25.76 -12.70 7.09
C ILE A 4 -24.24 -12.75 6.98
N LYS A 5 -23.53 -13.39 7.92
CA LYS A 5 -22.08 -13.55 7.85
C LYS A 5 -21.70 -14.46 6.70
N ALA A 6 -22.41 -15.59 6.55
CA ALA A 6 -22.22 -16.48 5.42
C ALA A 6 -22.57 -15.80 4.08
N PHE A 7 -23.63 -14.99 4.04
CA PHE A 7 -23.96 -14.21 2.84
C PHE A 7 -22.84 -13.23 2.47
N ILE A 8 -22.38 -12.42 3.44
CA ILE A 8 -21.29 -11.47 3.23
C ILE A 8 -20.04 -12.21 2.76
N LYS A 9 -19.59 -13.26 3.47
CA LYS A 9 -18.37 -13.99 3.12
C LYS A 9 -18.42 -14.60 1.71
N ASN A 10 -19.57 -15.11 1.28
CA ASN A 10 -19.72 -15.79 -0.01
C ASN A 10 -20.11 -14.86 -1.18
N MET A 11 -20.37 -13.57 -0.95
CA MET A 11 -20.63 -12.62 -2.02
C MET A 11 -19.32 -12.26 -2.75
N PRO A 12 -19.25 -12.31 -4.09
CA PRO A 12 -18.03 -11.92 -4.82
C PRO A 12 -17.76 -10.43 -4.65
N LYS A 13 -16.47 -10.06 -4.53
CA LYS A 13 -16.05 -8.68 -4.26
C LYS A 13 -14.89 -8.25 -5.15
N ALA A 14 -14.72 -6.94 -5.28
CA ALA A 14 -13.46 -6.33 -5.67
C ALA A 14 -12.98 -5.47 -4.51
N GLU A 15 -11.68 -5.49 -4.26
CA GLU A 15 -11.00 -4.62 -3.30
C GLU A 15 -10.28 -3.53 -4.09
N LEU A 16 -10.71 -2.29 -3.97
CA LEU A 16 -10.26 -1.18 -4.82
C LEU A 16 -9.40 -0.16 -4.06
N HIS A 17 -9.19 -0.39 -2.77
CA HIS A 17 -8.45 0.53 -1.90
C HIS A 17 -7.73 -0.24 -0.80
N ILE A 18 -6.51 -0.69 -1.08
CA ILE A 18 -5.71 -1.41 -0.10
C ILE A 18 -4.20 -1.18 -0.29
N HIS A 19 -3.58 -0.68 0.77
CA HIS A 19 -2.12 -0.47 0.86
C HIS A 19 -1.45 -1.77 1.29
N ILE A 20 -0.52 -2.28 0.48
CA ILE A 20 0.13 -3.56 0.76
C ILE A 20 0.89 -3.53 2.09
N GLU A 21 1.52 -2.40 2.40
CA GLU A 21 2.21 -2.08 3.64
C GLU A 21 1.30 -2.25 4.87
N GLY A 22 0.00 -1.98 4.72
CA GLY A 22 -1.01 -2.13 5.76
C GLY A 22 -1.42 -3.58 6.04
N THR A 23 -1.02 -4.53 5.18
CA THR A 23 -1.54 -5.92 5.22
C THR A 23 -0.65 -6.91 5.97
N ILE A 24 0.51 -6.46 6.44
CA ILE A 24 1.50 -7.29 7.15
C ILE A 24 0.86 -7.85 8.43
N GLN A 25 0.68 -9.16 8.49
CA GLN A 25 0.13 -9.81 9.69
C GLN A 25 1.12 -9.74 10.87
N PRO A 26 0.66 -9.69 12.13
CA PRO A 26 1.56 -9.59 13.30
C PRO A 26 2.67 -10.66 13.35
N ASN A 27 2.33 -11.93 13.11
CA ASN A 27 3.32 -13.01 13.04
C ASN A 27 4.34 -12.79 11.91
N MET A 28 3.87 -12.39 10.73
CA MET A 28 4.70 -12.09 9.57
C MET A 28 5.64 -10.91 9.83
N LEU A 29 5.18 -9.87 10.53
CA LEU A 29 6.00 -8.73 10.93
C LEU A 29 7.22 -9.18 11.76
N LEU A 30 6.99 -10.05 12.76
CA LEU A 30 8.05 -10.61 13.60
C LEU A 30 9.02 -11.49 12.80
N ASP A 31 8.51 -12.27 11.86
CA ASP A 31 9.32 -13.16 11.01
C ASP A 31 10.21 -12.36 10.04
N ILE A 32 9.66 -11.32 9.40
CA ILE A 32 10.41 -10.41 8.52
C ILE A 32 11.48 -9.66 9.32
N ALA A 33 11.12 -9.11 10.48
CA ALA A 33 12.06 -8.42 11.36
C ALA A 33 13.23 -9.32 11.77
N ARG A 34 12.95 -10.57 12.16
CA ARG A 34 13.98 -11.57 12.49
C ARG A 34 14.87 -11.89 11.28
N ARG A 35 14.28 -12.08 10.09
CA ARG A 35 15.02 -12.34 8.85
C ARG A 35 15.98 -11.20 8.50
N ASN A 36 15.52 -9.97 8.69
CA ASN A 36 16.27 -8.75 8.36
C ASN A 36 17.11 -8.20 9.51
N LYS A 37 17.12 -8.87 10.68
CA LYS A 37 17.86 -8.48 11.89
C LYS A 37 17.50 -7.08 12.37
N ILE A 38 16.20 -6.77 12.38
CA ILE A 38 15.66 -5.50 12.84
C ILE A 38 15.00 -5.74 14.20
N ASP A 39 15.40 -4.95 15.19
CA ASP A 39 14.79 -4.98 16.51
C ASP A 39 13.47 -4.22 16.47
N LEU A 40 12.39 -4.91 16.86
CA LEU A 40 11.08 -4.30 17.06
C LEU A 40 10.84 -4.04 18.55
N PRO A 41 10.03 -3.03 18.91
CA PRO A 41 9.62 -2.81 20.30
C PRO A 41 8.62 -3.87 20.79
N TYR A 42 8.14 -4.75 19.91
CA TYR A 42 7.18 -5.81 20.21
C TYR A 42 7.85 -7.18 20.25
N LYS A 43 7.46 -8.00 21.24
CA LYS A 43 7.99 -9.35 21.45
C LYS A 43 7.10 -10.45 20.87
N ASN A 44 5.81 -10.16 20.69
CA ASN A 44 4.79 -11.13 20.28
C ASN A 44 3.60 -10.43 19.59
N GLU A 45 2.68 -11.23 19.06
CA GLU A 45 1.49 -10.74 18.33
C GLU A 45 0.55 -9.91 19.21
N ASP A 46 0.38 -10.28 20.48
CA ASP A 46 -0.52 -9.56 21.40
C ASP A 46 -0.02 -8.13 21.65
N GLU A 47 1.30 -7.94 21.81
CA GLU A 47 1.92 -6.61 21.94
C GLU A 47 1.74 -5.76 20.66
N ILE A 48 1.85 -6.38 19.47
CA ILE A 48 1.61 -5.69 18.19
C ILE A 48 0.15 -5.26 18.08
N LEU A 49 -0.79 -6.13 18.44
CA LEU A 49 -2.23 -5.83 18.40
C LEU A 49 -2.62 -4.76 19.41
N ALA A 50 -2.06 -4.81 20.63
CA ALA A 50 -2.27 -3.79 21.65
C ALA A 50 -1.77 -2.40 21.19
N ALA A 51 -0.70 -2.35 20.40
CA ALA A 51 -0.17 -1.10 19.84
C ALA A 51 -1.03 -0.50 18.70
N GLN A 52 -2.11 -1.16 18.28
CA GLN A 52 -3.05 -0.63 17.29
C GLN A 52 -4.15 0.25 17.90
N ASP A 53 -4.11 0.51 19.20
CA ASP A 53 -4.91 1.57 19.82
C ASP A 53 -4.25 2.93 19.56
N TYR A 54 -4.60 3.55 18.43
CA TYR A 54 -3.94 4.76 17.97
C TYR A 54 -4.32 6.02 18.78
N GLY A 55 -5.40 5.99 19.58
CA GLY A 55 -5.90 7.20 20.25
C GLY A 55 -6.14 8.37 19.27
N HIS A 56 -6.27 9.60 19.79
CA HIS A 56 -6.38 10.82 18.98
C HIS A 56 -5.05 11.61 19.01
N PRO A 57 -4.56 12.20 17.89
CA PRO A 57 -5.13 12.18 16.53
C PRO A 57 -4.88 10.85 15.80
N HIS A 58 -5.96 10.27 15.27
CA HIS A 58 -5.97 8.89 14.75
C HIS A 58 -4.98 8.65 13.59
N LEU A 59 -4.99 9.49 12.55
CA LEU A 59 -4.16 9.30 11.36
C LEU A 59 -2.67 9.41 11.66
N GLN A 60 -2.25 10.45 12.38
CA GLN A 60 -0.82 10.67 12.68
C GLN A 60 -0.25 9.55 13.57
N ASN A 61 -1.01 9.12 14.59
CA ASN A 61 -0.59 8.02 15.44
C ASN A 61 -0.57 6.70 14.67
N PHE A 62 -1.57 6.43 13.82
CA PHE A 62 -1.55 5.30 12.89
C PHE A 62 -0.30 5.32 12.00
N LEU A 63 -0.01 6.45 11.34
CA LEU A 63 1.12 6.58 10.42
C LEU A 63 2.46 6.35 11.12
N LYS A 64 2.62 6.81 12.37
CA LYS A 64 3.82 6.52 13.16
C LYS A 64 4.03 5.01 13.34
N HIS A 65 3.00 4.29 13.75
CA HIS A 65 3.06 2.83 13.90
C HIS A 65 3.20 2.13 12.54
N HIS A 66 2.57 2.66 11.50
CA HIS A 66 2.65 2.15 10.15
C HIS A 66 4.08 2.21 9.61
N TYR A 67 4.75 3.36 9.70
CA TYR A 67 6.13 3.50 9.22
C TYR A 67 7.13 2.65 10.00
N GLU A 68 6.92 2.44 11.31
CA GLU A 68 7.71 1.48 12.08
C GLU A 68 7.54 0.06 11.56
N ARG A 69 6.31 -0.35 11.22
CA ARG A 69 6.05 -1.67 10.62
C ARG A 69 6.63 -1.80 9.22
N VAL A 70 6.50 -0.77 8.39
CA VAL A 70 7.09 -0.75 7.04
C VAL A 70 8.62 -0.84 7.11
N SER A 71 9.25 -0.29 8.14
CA SER A 71 10.71 -0.30 8.30
C SER A 71 11.35 -1.69 8.35
N VAL A 72 10.57 -2.76 8.59
CA VAL A 72 11.10 -4.13 8.59
C VAL A 72 11.30 -4.68 7.19
N ILE A 73 10.63 -4.13 6.17
CA ILE A 73 10.71 -4.58 4.78
C ILE A 73 12.07 -4.14 4.24
N ARG A 74 12.89 -5.08 3.76
CA ARG A 74 14.25 -4.78 3.25
C ARG A 74 14.57 -5.46 1.93
N THR A 75 13.78 -6.43 1.52
CA THR A 75 14.10 -7.29 0.38
C THR A 75 12.88 -7.51 -0.51
N SER A 76 13.13 -7.82 -1.78
CA SER A 76 12.10 -8.30 -2.72
C SER A 76 11.32 -9.50 -2.16
N GLN A 77 11.97 -10.37 -1.40
CA GLN A 77 11.33 -11.53 -0.77
C GLN A 77 10.30 -11.12 0.29
N ASP A 78 10.52 -10.05 1.05
CA ASP A 78 9.56 -9.55 2.03
C ASP A 78 8.27 -9.11 1.34
N LEU A 79 8.38 -8.32 0.27
CA LEU A 79 7.24 -7.85 -0.51
C LEU A 79 6.50 -8.99 -1.21
N TYR A 80 7.22 -10.00 -1.69
CA TYR A 80 6.60 -11.23 -2.21
C TYR A 80 5.77 -11.95 -1.15
N ASP A 81 6.32 -12.16 0.06
CA ASP A 81 5.64 -12.88 1.14
C ASP A 81 4.36 -12.14 1.57
N ILE A 82 4.44 -10.80 1.71
CA ILE A 82 3.30 -9.95 2.04
C ILE A 82 2.23 -10.01 0.95
N THR A 83 2.63 -9.85 -0.32
CA THR A 83 1.69 -9.87 -1.46
C THR A 83 0.96 -11.22 -1.54
N LEU A 84 1.68 -12.34 -1.42
CA LEU A 84 1.09 -13.66 -1.53
C LEU A 84 0.11 -13.94 -0.39
N ALA A 85 0.44 -13.51 0.83
CA ALA A 85 -0.46 -13.61 1.98
C ALA A 85 -1.73 -12.78 1.79
N LEU A 86 -1.61 -11.55 1.26
CA LEU A 86 -2.76 -10.72 0.89
C LEU A 86 -3.67 -11.43 -0.12
N LEU A 87 -3.12 -11.98 -1.21
CA LEU A 87 -3.94 -12.66 -2.22
C LEU A 87 -4.59 -13.95 -1.72
N LYS A 88 -3.94 -14.66 -0.79
CA LYS A 88 -4.56 -15.77 -0.06
C LYS A 88 -5.76 -15.30 0.75
N LYS A 89 -5.62 -14.18 1.48
CA LYS A 89 -6.72 -13.59 2.25
C LYS A 89 -7.87 -13.13 1.36
N CYS A 90 -7.58 -12.53 0.21
CA CYS A 90 -8.58 -12.17 -0.79
C CYS A 90 -9.44 -13.37 -1.19
N LYS A 91 -8.82 -14.54 -1.42
CA LYS A 91 -9.54 -15.77 -1.74
C LYS A 91 -10.43 -16.26 -0.61
N GLU A 92 -9.97 -16.18 0.63
CA GLU A 92 -10.75 -16.56 1.83
C GLU A 92 -11.98 -15.67 2.03
N GLU A 93 -11.91 -14.40 1.60
CA GLU A 93 -12.99 -13.40 1.66
C GLU A 93 -13.76 -13.24 0.34
N ASN A 94 -13.55 -14.15 -0.62
CA ASN A 94 -14.20 -14.16 -1.93
C ASN A 94 -14.02 -12.87 -2.77
N ILE A 95 -12.91 -12.18 -2.56
CA ILE A 95 -12.42 -11.10 -3.43
C ILE A 95 -11.88 -11.73 -4.71
N ARG A 96 -12.35 -11.25 -5.86
CA ARG A 96 -12.00 -11.75 -7.19
C ARG A 96 -11.01 -10.84 -7.92
N HIS A 97 -10.99 -9.57 -7.55
CA HIS A 97 -10.12 -8.55 -8.09
C HIS A 97 -9.60 -7.64 -6.98
N ILE A 98 -8.33 -7.24 -7.06
CA ILE A 98 -7.70 -6.33 -6.10
C ILE A 98 -6.85 -5.28 -6.83
N GLU A 99 -7.01 -4.02 -6.45
CA GLU A 99 -6.15 -2.91 -6.87
C GLU A 99 -5.25 -2.54 -5.71
N ILE A 100 -3.95 -2.88 -5.81
CA ILE A 100 -2.99 -2.80 -4.70
C ILE A 100 -2.23 -1.48 -4.78
N PHE A 101 -2.29 -0.72 -3.69
CA PHE A 101 -1.54 0.51 -3.46
C PHE A 101 -0.19 0.12 -2.84
N PHE A 102 0.89 0.78 -3.29
CA PHE A 102 2.23 0.62 -2.73
C PHE A 102 2.99 1.95 -2.80
N ASP A 103 3.92 2.14 -1.87
CA ASP A 103 4.55 3.44 -1.58
C ASP A 103 6.07 3.40 -1.84
N PRO A 104 6.54 3.53 -3.10
CA PRO A 104 7.96 3.38 -3.43
C PRO A 104 8.91 4.25 -2.61
N GLN A 105 8.50 5.47 -2.27
CA GLN A 105 9.37 6.45 -1.65
C GLN A 105 9.90 5.96 -0.29
N VAL A 106 9.06 5.30 0.52
CA VAL A 106 9.45 4.77 1.84
C VAL A 106 10.50 3.68 1.72
N HIS A 107 10.35 2.80 0.74
CA HIS A 107 11.23 1.64 0.54
C HIS A 107 12.55 2.03 -0.13
N ILE A 108 12.52 3.00 -1.05
CA ILE A 108 13.74 3.55 -1.70
C ILE A 108 14.65 4.18 -0.66
N GLU A 109 14.09 4.93 0.30
CA GLU A 109 14.87 5.48 1.43
C GLU A 109 15.51 4.41 2.30
N GLN A 110 14.91 3.21 2.34
CA GLN A 110 15.42 2.06 3.07
C GLN A 110 16.43 1.24 2.26
N GLY A 111 16.75 1.67 1.03
CA GLY A 111 17.73 1.05 0.14
C GLY A 111 17.17 -0.03 -0.79
N ILE A 112 15.85 -0.20 -0.86
CA ILE A 112 15.22 -1.15 -1.80
C ILE A 112 15.07 -0.47 -3.16
N SER A 113 15.60 -1.08 -4.21
CA SER A 113 15.45 -0.53 -5.55
C SER A 113 14.00 -0.63 -6.04
N PHE A 114 13.61 0.23 -6.98
CA PHE A 114 12.27 0.17 -7.59
C PHE A 114 12.02 -1.19 -8.26
N GLU A 115 13.04 -1.71 -8.94
CA GLU A 115 13.03 -3.01 -9.58
C GLU A 115 12.84 -4.16 -8.59
N ASP A 116 13.57 -4.17 -7.46
CA ASP A 116 13.44 -5.20 -6.43
C ASP A 116 12.05 -5.19 -5.79
N MET A 117 11.49 -4.00 -5.54
CA MET A 117 10.13 -3.87 -5.04
C MET A 117 9.12 -4.49 -6.00
N MET A 118 9.20 -4.08 -7.26
CA MET A 118 8.29 -4.54 -8.29
C MET A 118 8.44 -6.04 -8.56
N GLU A 119 9.66 -6.57 -8.52
CA GLU A 119 9.90 -8.02 -8.63
C GLU A 119 9.16 -8.79 -7.54
N GLY A 120 9.31 -8.38 -6.27
CA GLY A 120 8.66 -9.04 -5.14
C GLY A 120 7.14 -9.03 -5.27
N ILE A 121 6.57 -7.84 -5.50
CA ILE A 121 5.13 -7.66 -5.64
C ILE A 121 4.58 -8.44 -6.85
N GLN A 122 5.25 -8.37 -8.01
CA GLN A 122 4.78 -9.06 -9.22
C GLN A 122 4.89 -10.58 -9.14
N ARG A 123 5.94 -11.11 -8.48
CA ARG A 123 6.02 -12.54 -8.19
C ARG A 123 4.84 -12.98 -7.33
N GLY A 124 4.52 -12.23 -6.27
CA GLY A 124 3.38 -12.54 -5.39
C GLY A 124 2.04 -12.44 -6.12
N CYS A 125 1.87 -11.43 -6.98
CA CYS A 125 0.68 -11.28 -7.82
C CYS A 125 0.52 -12.45 -8.81
N THR A 126 1.59 -12.84 -9.49
CA THR A 126 1.59 -13.93 -10.47
C THR A 126 1.20 -15.24 -9.82
N GLU A 127 1.84 -15.58 -8.69
CA GLU A 127 1.54 -16.80 -7.97
C GLU A 127 0.16 -16.78 -7.33
N GLY A 128 -0.26 -15.66 -6.73
CA GLY A 128 -1.60 -15.55 -6.17
C GLY A 128 -2.70 -15.65 -7.24
N LYS A 129 -2.45 -15.17 -8.46
CA LYS A 129 -3.35 -15.43 -9.60
C LYS A 129 -3.43 -16.92 -9.93
N GLN A 130 -2.29 -17.63 -9.97
CA GLN A 130 -2.24 -19.06 -10.27
C GLN A 130 -2.91 -19.91 -9.18
N ASN A 131 -2.57 -19.67 -7.92
CA ASN A 131 -3.01 -20.49 -6.78
C ASN A 131 -4.44 -20.17 -6.35
N TYR A 132 -4.86 -18.90 -6.47
CA TYR A 132 -6.11 -18.42 -5.86
C TYR A 132 -7.12 -17.86 -6.86
N ASN A 133 -6.73 -17.69 -8.13
CA ASN A 133 -7.55 -17.05 -9.17
C ASN A 133 -8.05 -15.64 -8.81
N VAL A 134 -7.25 -14.89 -8.06
CA VAL A 134 -7.48 -13.47 -7.76
C VAL A 134 -6.69 -12.64 -8.77
N SER A 135 -7.36 -11.80 -9.57
CA SER A 135 -6.65 -10.86 -10.45
C SER A 135 -6.18 -9.64 -9.66
N SER A 136 -5.00 -9.11 -9.97
CA SER A 136 -4.46 -7.92 -9.35
C SER A 136 -3.93 -6.91 -10.38
N ILE A 137 -3.98 -5.64 -10.02
CA ILE A 137 -3.28 -4.52 -10.69
C ILE A 137 -2.66 -3.63 -9.61
N LEU A 138 -1.64 -2.85 -9.99
CA LEU A 138 -0.92 -1.98 -9.04
C LEU A 138 -1.23 -0.50 -9.27
N ILE A 139 -1.36 0.22 -8.17
CA ILE A 139 -1.49 1.67 -8.09
C ILE A 139 -0.29 2.19 -7.30
N MET A 140 0.52 3.03 -7.94
CA MET A 140 1.75 3.55 -7.33
C MET A 140 1.47 4.88 -6.64
N CYS A 141 1.76 4.99 -5.34
CA CYS A 141 1.41 6.15 -4.56
C CYS A 141 2.57 7.10 -4.30
N ALA A 142 2.27 8.39 -4.36
CA ALA A 142 3.13 9.42 -3.82
C ALA A 142 2.70 9.76 -2.39
N ASN A 143 3.63 9.70 -1.45
CA ASN A 143 3.37 10.10 -0.06
C ASN A 143 3.35 11.63 0.01
N ARG A 144 2.20 12.21 0.35
CA ARG A 144 1.92 13.63 0.18
C ARG A 144 2.67 14.55 1.16
N ASP A 145 3.16 13.98 2.26
CA ASP A 145 4.01 14.62 3.27
C ASP A 145 5.49 14.74 2.83
N ARG A 146 5.85 14.18 1.69
CA ARG A 146 7.18 14.30 1.07
C ARG A 146 7.24 15.45 0.05
N PRO A 147 8.46 15.84 -0.39
CA PRO A 147 8.63 16.76 -1.51
C PRO A 147 7.99 16.22 -2.81
N VAL A 148 7.33 17.10 -3.57
CA VAL A 148 6.71 16.75 -4.87
C VAL A 148 7.75 16.23 -5.86
N ASP A 149 8.97 16.76 -5.82
CA ASP A 149 10.08 16.31 -6.66
C ASP A 149 10.39 14.82 -6.49
N ASP A 150 10.19 14.26 -5.29
CA ASP A 150 10.43 12.83 -5.06
C ASP A 150 9.33 11.96 -5.71
N ALA A 151 8.10 12.45 -5.74
CA ALA A 151 7.02 11.81 -6.50
C ALA A 151 7.26 11.85 -8.01
N LEU A 152 7.83 12.95 -8.53
CA LEU A 152 8.22 13.06 -9.94
C LEU A 152 9.37 12.12 -10.30
N LYS A 153 10.41 12.02 -9.47
CA LYS A 153 11.50 11.04 -9.65
C LYS A 153 10.98 9.61 -9.63
N MET A 154 9.97 9.31 -8.80
CA MET A 154 9.31 8.01 -8.78
C MET A 154 8.63 7.68 -10.12
N LEU A 155 7.99 8.65 -10.79
CA LEU A 155 7.46 8.44 -12.15
C LEU A 155 8.57 8.11 -13.15
N ASP A 156 9.72 8.79 -13.06
CA ASP A 156 10.86 8.51 -13.94
C ASP A 156 11.44 7.10 -13.74
N LEU A 157 11.42 6.58 -12.50
CA LEU A 157 11.78 5.19 -12.21
C LEU A 157 10.77 4.23 -12.83
N ALA A 158 9.47 4.47 -12.61
CA ALA A 158 8.40 3.63 -13.13
C ALA A 158 8.39 3.60 -14.67
N ALA A 159 8.71 4.71 -15.34
CA ALA A 159 8.81 4.80 -16.80
C ALA A 159 9.95 3.96 -17.38
N LYS A 160 11.06 3.80 -16.63
CA LYS A 160 12.23 3.01 -17.03
C LYS A 160 12.10 1.53 -16.64
N SER A 161 11.21 1.21 -15.70
CA SER A 161 11.06 -0.13 -15.17
C SER A 161 10.46 -1.11 -16.19
N SER A 162 10.98 -2.33 -16.22
CA SER A 162 10.40 -3.44 -17.00
C SER A 162 8.99 -3.81 -16.54
N TYR A 163 8.59 -3.38 -15.34
CA TYR A 163 7.28 -3.64 -14.75
C TYR A 163 6.23 -2.55 -15.03
N ARG A 164 6.55 -1.51 -15.81
CA ARG A 164 5.65 -0.38 -16.14
C ARG A 164 4.22 -0.80 -16.51
N LYS A 165 4.07 -1.89 -17.26
CA LYS A 165 2.76 -2.41 -17.73
C LYS A 165 1.86 -2.96 -16.61
N HIS A 166 2.43 -3.25 -15.43
CA HIS A 166 1.71 -3.79 -14.29
C HIS A 166 1.16 -2.69 -13.36
N ILE A 167 1.62 -1.45 -13.54
CA ILE A 167 1.15 -0.27 -12.82
C ILE A 167 0.09 0.42 -13.69
N ILE A 168 -1.16 0.40 -13.24
CA ILE A 168 -2.29 0.92 -14.01
C ILE A 168 -2.55 2.40 -13.75
N GLY A 169 -2.16 2.87 -12.57
CA GLY A 169 -2.49 4.20 -12.09
C GLY A 169 -1.55 4.67 -10.99
N VAL A 170 -1.74 5.92 -10.61
CA VAL A 170 -1.05 6.56 -9.49
C VAL A 170 -2.03 7.10 -8.47
N GLY A 171 -1.59 7.16 -7.22
CA GLY A 171 -2.33 7.69 -6.08
C GLY A 171 -1.54 8.76 -5.31
N ILE A 172 -2.23 9.44 -4.39
CA ILE A 172 -1.59 10.12 -3.26
C ILE A 172 -2.21 9.61 -1.95
N ASP A 173 -1.38 9.54 -0.91
CA ASP A 173 -1.72 9.11 0.46
C ASP A 173 -0.78 9.77 1.47
N SER A 174 -0.65 9.21 2.68
CA SER A 174 0.08 9.78 3.83
C SER A 174 -0.62 11.01 4.43
N ASP A 175 0.08 11.76 5.30
CA ASP A 175 -0.51 12.83 6.12
C ASP A 175 -1.07 13.98 5.27
N GLU A 176 -2.40 14.07 5.23
CA GLU A 176 -3.15 15.10 4.52
C GLU A 176 -2.98 16.49 5.12
N HIS A 177 -2.69 16.58 6.41
CA HIS A 177 -2.62 17.86 7.11
C HIS A 177 -1.51 18.76 6.53
N GLY A 178 -1.92 19.88 5.92
CA GLY A 178 -1.00 20.82 5.28
C GLY A 178 -0.45 20.38 3.92
N ASN A 179 -0.92 19.24 3.38
CA ASN A 179 -0.44 18.66 2.12
C ASN A 179 -1.58 18.47 1.11
N PRO A 180 -2.31 19.50 0.67
CA PRO A 180 -3.53 19.36 -0.14
C PRO A 180 -3.26 18.70 -1.51
N PRO A 181 -4.25 18.05 -2.16
CA PRO A 181 -4.06 17.43 -3.48
C PRO A 181 -3.48 18.36 -4.55
N ILE A 182 -3.86 19.65 -4.54
CA ILE A 182 -3.36 20.67 -5.48
C ILE A 182 -1.84 20.83 -5.45
N LYS A 183 -1.17 20.50 -4.33
CA LYS A 183 0.30 20.47 -4.22
C LYS A 183 0.93 19.52 -5.25
N PHE A 184 0.21 18.47 -5.65
CA PHE A 184 0.67 17.41 -6.55
C PHE A 184 0.11 17.53 -7.98
N ILE A 185 -0.35 18.72 -8.39
CA ILE A 185 -0.94 18.91 -9.73
C ILE A 185 0.02 18.52 -10.86
N ASP A 186 1.30 18.88 -10.76
CA ASP A 186 2.30 18.56 -11.78
C ASP A 186 2.58 17.05 -11.85
N PHE A 187 2.58 16.37 -10.69
CA PHE A 187 2.67 14.92 -10.62
C PHE A 187 1.50 14.24 -11.33
N PHE A 188 0.26 14.67 -11.06
CA PHE A 188 -0.92 14.10 -11.71
C PHE A 188 -1.00 14.40 -13.21
N ASN A 189 -0.60 15.61 -13.63
CA ASN A 189 -0.55 15.97 -15.05
C ASN A 189 0.46 15.09 -15.78
N ARG A 190 1.68 14.96 -15.25
CA ARG A 190 2.70 14.08 -15.83
C ARG A 190 2.26 12.62 -15.84
N ALA A 191 1.64 12.12 -14.77
CA ALA A 191 1.15 10.75 -14.73
C ALA A 191 0.09 10.47 -15.81
N LYS A 192 -0.81 11.42 -16.08
CA LYS A 192 -1.78 11.31 -17.19
C LYS A 192 -1.10 11.31 -18.55
N GLU A 193 -0.12 12.18 -18.77
CA GLU A 193 0.69 12.21 -20.00
C GLU A 193 1.42 10.88 -20.23
N ASP A 194 1.95 10.28 -19.16
CA ASP A 194 2.60 8.98 -19.17
C ASP A 194 1.59 7.81 -19.32
N GLY A 195 0.28 8.09 -19.35
CA GLY A 195 -0.80 7.12 -19.61
C GLY A 195 -1.35 6.39 -18.39
N TYR A 196 -1.10 6.88 -17.18
CA TYR A 196 -1.65 6.33 -15.95
C TYR A 196 -3.08 6.82 -15.68
N ARG A 197 -3.88 5.97 -15.02
CA ARG A 197 -5.08 6.41 -14.30
C ARG A 197 -4.69 7.13 -13.01
N ILE A 198 -5.60 7.91 -12.43
CA ILE A 198 -5.35 8.67 -11.21
C ILE A 198 -6.40 8.35 -10.15
N THR A 199 -5.98 8.38 -8.89
CA THR A 199 -6.82 8.37 -7.69
C THR A 199 -6.15 9.22 -6.60
N ALA A 200 -6.86 9.53 -5.52
CA ALA A 200 -6.32 10.31 -4.41
C ALA A 200 -7.07 10.00 -3.12
N HIS A 201 -6.35 9.97 -2.00
CA HIS A 201 -6.99 10.11 -0.69
C HIS A 201 -7.52 11.54 -0.54
N CYS A 202 -8.73 11.65 -0.01
CA CYS A 202 -9.36 12.88 0.44
C CYS A 202 -10.18 12.51 1.68
N ASP A 203 -9.52 12.57 2.83
CA ASP A 203 -10.04 12.02 4.08
C ASP A 203 -11.14 12.92 4.64
N CYS A 204 -12.25 12.31 5.05
CA CYS A 204 -13.46 13.04 5.41
C CYS A 204 -13.36 13.82 6.73
N ASP A 205 -12.39 13.47 7.58
CA ASP A 205 -12.12 14.04 8.89
C ASP A 205 -11.02 15.11 8.89
N GLN A 206 -10.44 15.42 7.72
CA GLN A 206 -9.38 16.41 7.59
C GLN A 206 -9.92 17.83 7.37
N GLU A 207 -9.11 18.82 7.77
CA GLU A 207 -9.39 20.22 7.45
C GLU A 207 -9.45 20.41 5.93
N ASN A 208 -10.45 21.15 5.46
CA ASN A 208 -10.67 21.41 4.04
C ASN A 208 -11.02 20.18 3.18
N SER A 209 -11.46 19.05 3.75
CA SER A 209 -11.82 17.83 3.02
C SER A 209 -12.73 18.06 1.80
N LYS A 210 -13.75 18.90 1.92
CA LYS A 210 -14.63 19.28 0.79
C LYS A 210 -13.88 19.98 -0.34
N VAL A 211 -12.93 20.85 -0.01
CA VAL A 211 -12.13 21.56 -1.02
C VAL A 211 -11.18 20.56 -1.69
N HIS A 212 -10.56 19.67 -0.93
CA HIS A 212 -9.65 18.65 -1.46
C HIS A 212 -10.35 17.70 -2.44
N ILE A 213 -11.59 17.28 -2.16
CA ILE A 213 -12.41 16.45 -3.08
C ILE A 213 -12.65 17.15 -4.43
N HIS A 214 -12.66 18.48 -4.46
CA HIS A 214 -12.89 19.26 -5.68
C HIS A 214 -11.62 19.61 -6.46
N GLN A 215 -10.43 19.32 -5.93
CA GLN A 215 -9.14 19.52 -6.59
C GLN A 215 -8.83 18.36 -7.54
#